data_AF-A0A7J5ATF7-F1
#
_entry.id   AF-A0A7J5ATF7-F1
#
_cell.length_a   1.000
_cell.length_b   1.000
_cell.length_c   1.000
_cell.angle_alpha   90.00
_cell.angle_beta   90.00
_cell.angle_gamma   90.00
#
_symmetry.space_group_name_H-M   'P 1'
#
loop_
_entity.id
_entity.type
_entity.pdbx_description
1 polymer ?
#
loop_
_entity_poly.entity_id
_entity_poly.type
_entity_poly.pdbx_seq_one_letter_code
_entity_poly.pdbx_strand_id
1 'polypeptide(L)'
;MWEPITEKQLYSEIWDAEYKLEGKHLNFWNLINIGPEKWSEPNFGNEGGGFWVVAICGRKIIWYNDIEEGFNISDYTEYGKINGYYCNQDYLDEAVLRLFELINFGGQITGQAGPPINM
;
A
#
# COMPACT_ATOMS: atom_id res chain seq x y z
N MET A 1 3.45 20.23 -11.89
CA MET A 1 3.28 20.11 -10.43
C MET A 1 2.64 18.77 -10.20
N TRP A 2 3.12 18.00 -9.22
CA TRP A 2 2.52 16.72 -8.87
C TRP A 2 1.14 16.94 -8.21
N GLU A 3 0.18 16.06 -8.48
CA GLU A 3 -1.17 16.11 -7.90
C GLU A 3 -1.48 14.74 -7.25
N PRO A 4 -1.93 14.70 -5.98
CA PRO A 4 -2.30 13.46 -5.33
C PRO A 4 -3.45 12.75 -6.06
N ILE A 5 -3.42 11.41 -6.06
CA ILE A 5 -4.53 10.62 -6.58
C ILE A 5 -5.83 10.95 -5.83
N THR A 6 -6.92 11.13 -6.59
CA THR A 6 -8.24 11.28 -5.99
C THR A 6 -8.76 9.93 -5.47
N GLU A 7 -9.64 9.97 -4.47
CA GLU A 7 -10.30 8.76 -3.96
C GLU A 7 -11.00 7.96 -5.07
N LYS A 8 -11.63 8.65 -6.04
CA LYS A 8 -12.27 8.01 -7.19
C LYS A 8 -11.28 7.24 -8.08
N GLN A 9 -10.12 7.83 -8.36
CA GLN A 9 -9.08 7.16 -9.13
C GLN A 9 -8.53 5.96 -8.36
N LEU A 10 -8.31 6.11 -7.05
CA LEU A 10 -7.86 5.01 -6.20
C LEU A 10 -8.85 3.84 -6.19
N TYR A 11 -10.16 4.10 -6.14
CA TYR A 11 -11.16 3.03 -6.28
C TYR A 11 -11.09 2.33 -7.64
N SER A 12 -10.64 3.01 -8.70
CA SER A 12 -10.43 2.36 -10.00
C SER A 12 -9.25 1.38 -9.94
N GLU A 13 -8.14 1.76 -9.30
CA GLU A 13 -7.02 0.84 -9.02
C GLU A 13 -7.44 -0.36 -8.16
N ILE A 14 -8.30 -0.13 -7.16
CA ILE A 14 -8.85 -1.20 -6.32
C ILE A 14 -9.70 -2.17 -7.15
N TRP A 15 -10.62 -1.65 -7.98
CA TRP A 15 -11.47 -2.48 -8.84
C TRP A 15 -10.66 -3.30 -9.84
N ASP A 16 -9.62 -2.71 -10.42
CA ASP A 16 -8.75 -3.42 -11.36
C ASP A 16 -8.03 -4.60 -10.68
N ALA A 17 -7.59 -4.44 -9.42
CA ALA A 17 -7.01 -5.53 -8.65
C ALA A 17 -8.04 -6.58 -8.23
N GLU A 18 -9.23 -6.16 -7.78
CA GLU A 18 -10.32 -7.08 -7.43
C GLU A 18 -10.77 -7.95 -8.61
N TYR A 19 -10.69 -7.42 -9.84
CA TYR A 19 -10.97 -8.18 -11.05
C TYR A 19 -9.90 -9.24 -11.37
N LYS A 20 -8.65 -9.00 -10.99
CA LYS A 20 -7.51 -9.92 -11.22
C LYS A 20 -7.34 -10.96 -10.11
N LEU A 21 -7.71 -10.62 -8.88
CA LEU A 21 -7.55 -11.49 -7.72
C LEU A 21 -8.54 -12.66 -7.76
N GLU A 22 -8.05 -13.87 -7.53
CA GLU A 22 -8.87 -15.07 -7.55
C GLU A 22 -8.60 -15.99 -6.34
N GLY A 23 -9.59 -16.84 -6.03
CA GLY A 23 -9.47 -17.91 -5.03
C GLY A 23 -8.98 -17.41 -3.67
N LYS A 24 -7.88 -18.02 -3.18
CA LYS A 24 -7.32 -17.70 -1.86
C LYS A 24 -6.82 -16.25 -1.75
N HIS A 25 -6.38 -15.64 -2.84
CA HIS A 25 -5.88 -14.27 -2.84
C HIS A 25 -7.02 -13.26 -2.73
N LEU A 26 -8.12 -13.49 -3.44
CA LEU A 26 -9.35 -12.69 -3.30
C LEU A 26 -9.95 -12.84 -1.89
N ASN A 27 -10.00 -14.06 -1.36
CA ASN A 27 -10.47 -14.29 0.01
C ASN A 27 -9.61 -13.56 1.04
N PHE A 28 -8.29 -13.53 0.82
CA PHE A 28 -7.38 -12.78 1.67
C PHE A 28 -7.62 -11.28 1.58
N TRP A 29 -7.72 -10.73 0.36
CA TRP A 29 -8.05 -9.32 0.15
C TRP A 29 -9.34 -8.91 0.86
N ASN A 30 -10.42 -9.68 0.68
CA ASN A 30 -11.72 -9.44 1.32
C ASN A 30 -11.67 -9.43 2.85
N LEU A 31 -10.65 -10.05 3.45
CA LEU A 31 -10.46 -10.08 4.90
C LEU A 31 -9.69 -8.86 5.42
N ILE A 32 -8.76 -8.32 4.63
CA ILE A 32 -7.80 -7.30 5.08
C ILE A 32 -8.11 -5.90 4.58
N ASN A 33 -8.93 -5.77 3.52
CA ASN A 33 -9.25 -4.47 2.96
C ASN A 33 -10.02 -3.62 3.96
N ILE A 34 -9.81 -2.32 3.84
CA ILE A 34 -10.57 -1.27 4.51
C ILE A 34 -11.02 -0.26 3.46
N GLY A 35 -11.98 0.59 3.81
CA GLY A 35 -12.22 1.79 3.00
C GLY A 35 -10.94 2.63 2.91
N PRO A 36 -10.63 3.27 1.77
CA PRO A 36 -9.48 4.14 1.66
C PRO A 36 -9.44 5.22 2.74
N GLU A 37 -8.34 5.29 3.47
CA GLU A 37 -8.12 6.27 4.52
C GLU A 37 -6.78 6.99 4.32
N LYS A 38 -6.76 8.33 4.42
CA LYS A 38 -5.50 9.07 4.41
C LYS A 38 -4.78 8.89 5.75
N TRP A 39 -3.57 8.36 5.70
CA TRP A 39 -2.69 8.21 6.85
C TRP A 39 -1.46 9.11 6.71
N SER A 40 -1.01 9.66 7.83
CA SER A 40 0.17 10.51 7.89
C SER A 40 1.45 9.73 7.58
N GLU A 41 2.34 10.34 6.78
CA GLU A 41 3.69 9.87 6.54
C GLU A 41 4.63 11.08 6.70
N PRO A 42 5.63 11.02 7.60
CA PRO A 42 6.33 12.20 8.07
C PRO A 42 7.36 12.79 7.08
N ASN A 43 7.81 12.02 6.09
CA ASN A 43 8.94 12.41 5.24
C ASN A 43 8.50 13.11 3.95
N PHE A 44 7.52 12.55 3.25
CA PHE A 44 7.08 12.97 1.92
C PHE A 44 5.56 13.18 1.83
N GLY A 45 4.77 12.62 2.76
CA GLY A 45 3.31 12.68 2.71
C GLY A 45 2.67 14.02 3.08
N ASN A 46 3.42 14.99 3.64
CA ASN A 46 2.84 16.20 4.22
C ASN A 46 2.10 17.08 3.20
N GLU A 47 2.62 17.22 1.98
CA GLU A 47 2.01 18.07 0.94
C GLU A 47 0.68 17.51 0.42
N GLY A 48 0.54 16.18 0.38
CA GLY A 48 -0.68 15.48 -0.07
C GLY A 48 -1.70 15.17 1.04
N GLY A 49 -1.46 15.62 2.28
CA GLY A 49 -2.30 15.27 3.43
C GLY A 49 -2.16 13.81 3.86
N GLY A 50 -1.01 13.19 3.59
CA GLY A 50 -0.73 11.77 3.80
C GLY A 50 -0.92 10.93 2.54
N PHE A 51 -0.80 9.60 2.69
CA PHE A 51 -1.03 8.63 1.63
C PHE A 51 -2.27 7.79 1.91
N TRP A 52 -2.85 7.20 0.88
CA TRP A 52 -4.05 6.37 1.02
C TRP A 52 -3.69 4.97 1.47
N VAL A 53 -4.22 4.53 2.61
CA VAL A 53 -4.16 3.15 3.11
C VAL A 53 -5.45 2.44 2.73
N VAL A 54 -5.32 1.23 2.19
CA VAL A 54 -6.45 0.44 1.65
C VAL A 54 -6.57 -0.94 2.29
N ALA A 55 -5.59 -1.39 3.07
CA ALA A 55 -5.68 -2.64 3.81
C ALA A 55 -4.80 -2.65 5.06
N ILE A 56 -5.23 -3.41 6.06
CA ILE A 56 -4.52 -3.65 7.31
C ILE A 56 -4.50 -5.15 7.60
N CYS A 57 -3.31 -5.70 7.86
CA CYS A 57 -3.13 -7.09 8.27
C CYS A 57 -2.09 -7.21 9.39
N GLY A 58 -2.56 -7.49 10.62
CA GLY A 58 -1.69 -7.58 11.78
C GLY A 58 -0.98 -6.25 12.05
N ARG A 59 0.34 -6.19 11.80
CA ARG A 59 1.16 -4.96 11.94
C ARG A 59 1.55 -4.33 10.61
N LYS A 60 1.00 -4.83 9.50
CA LYS A 60 1.29 -4.38 8.14
C LYS A 60 0.11 -3.63 7.56
N ILE A 61 0.41 -2.69 6.67
CA ILE A 61 -0.56 -1.95 5.85
C ILE A 61 -0.20 -2.05 4.37
N ILE A 62 -1.21 -1.95 3.50
CA ILE A 62 -1.03 -1.67 2.07
C ILE A 62 -1.48 -0.24 1.81
N TRP A 63 -0.62 0.55 1.17
CA TRP A 63 -0.86 1.96 0.91
C TRP A 63 -0.41 2.36 -0.49
N TYR A 64 -1.07 3.37 -1.06
CA TYR A 64 -0.75 3.91 -2.38
C TYR A 64 0.16 5.13 -2.24
N ASN A 65 1.33 5.06 -2.87
CA ASN A 65 2.24 6.17 -3.02
C ASN A 65 1.90 6.91 -4.32
N ASP A 66 1.22 8.04 -4.21
CA ASP A 66 0.78 8.86 -5.34
C ASP A 66 1.93 9.66 -5.98
N ILE A 67 3.09 9.76 -5.35
CA ILE A 67 4.31 10.35 -5.94
C ILE A 67 4.97 9.38 -6.91
N GLU A 68 4.99 8.09 -6.57
CA GLU A 68 5.67 7.02 -7.31
C GLU A 68 4.71 6.18 -8.18
N GLU A 69 3.40 6.45 -8.04
CA GLU A 69 2.29 5.80 -8.73
C GLU A 69 2.22 4.27 -8.49
N GLY A 70 2.28 3.84 -7.22
CA GLY A 70 2.21 2.41 -6.89
C GLY A 70 1.92 2.05 -5.44
N PHE A 71 1.58 0.77 -5.22
CA PHE A 71 1.25 0.23 -3.91
C PHE A 71 2.47 -0.30 -3.17
N ASN A 72 2.50 -0.01 -1.87
CA ASN A 72 3.59 -0.31 -0.97
C ASN A 72 3.08 -1.05 0.28
N ILE A 73 3.95 -1.83 0.91
CA ILE A 73 3.69 -2.48 2.20
C ILE A 73 4.58 -1.84 3.25
N SER A 74 4.02 -1.47 4.38
CA SER A 74 4.79 -0.91 5.49
C SER A 74 4.30 -1.41 6.83
N ASP A 75 5.11 -1.23 7.86
CA ASP A 75 4.67 -1.43 9.22
C ASP A 75 3.85 -0.22 9.69
N TYR A 76 3.10 -0.41 10.76
CA TYR A 76 2.55 0.67 11.56
C TYR A 76 2.59 0.30 13.05
N THR A 77 2.71 1.31 13.91
CA THR A 77 2.64 1.15 15.38
C THR A 77 1.50 1.95 16.01
N GLU A 78 0.93 2.88 15.24
CA GLU A 78 -0.17 3.76 15.63
C GLU A 78 -1.11 3.87 14.43
N TYR A 79 -2.42 3.70 14.66
CA TYR A 79 -3.41 3.81 13.60
C TYR A 79 -3.38 5.22 13.00
N GLY A 80 -3.40 5.34 11.66
CA GLY A 80 -3.31 6.64 10.99
C GLY A 80 -1.88 7.11 10.70
N LYS A 81 -0.86 6.30 10.97
CA LYS A 81 0.56 6.64 10.74
C LYS A 81 1.32 5.52 10.04
N ILE A 82 1.94 5.86 8.91
CA ILE A 82 2.77 4.97 8.12
C ILE A 82 4.19 4.95 8.68
N ASN A 83 4.74 3.76 8.96
CA ASN A 83 6.14 3.59 9.34
C ASN A 83 6.93 2.97 8.17
N GLY A 84 7.63 3.82 7.42
CA GLY A 84 8.46 3.43 6.28
C GLY A 84 7.91 3.99 4.97
N TYR A 85 8.75 4.72 4.25
CA TYR A 85 8.45 5.22 2.91
C TYR A 85 9.14 4.35 1.87
N TYR A 86 8.40 3.95 0.85
CA TYR A 86 8.87 3.09 -0.22
C TYR A 86 8.32 3.57 -1.57
N CYS A 87 9.04 3.23 -2.63
CA CYS A 87 8.82 3.68 -4.00
C CYS A 87 8.51 2.51 -4.94
N ASN A 88 7.83 1.49 -4.41
CA ASN A 88 7.39 0.41 -5.26
C ASN A 88 6.30 0.91 -6.23
N GLN A 89 6.40 0.48 -7.48
CA GLN A 89 5.45 0.78 -8.56
C GLN A 89 4.50 -0.39 -8.82
N ASP A 90 4.14 -1.10 -7.75
CA ASP A 90 3.34 -2.31 -7.87
C ASP A 90 1.86 -1.99 -8.00
N TYR A 91 1.16 -2.84 -8.75
CA TYR A 91 -0.29 -2.86 -8.71
C TYR A 91 -0.77 -3.43 -7.36
N LEU A 92 -2.03 -3.13 -7.00
CA LEU A 92 -2.57 -3.59 -5.71
C LEU A 92 -2.61 -5.12 -5.61
N ASP A 93 -2.89 -5.85 -6.69
CA ASP A 93 -2.87 -7.31 -6.70
C ASP A 93 -1.47 -7.87 -6.36
N GLU A 94 -0.40 -7.28 -6.88
CA GLU A 94 0.98 -7.65 -6.56
C GLU A 94 1.31 -7.40 -5.07
N ALA A 95 0.85 -6.28 -4.51
CA ALA A 95 0.99 -6.00 -3.08
C ALA A 95 0.22 -7.00 -2.21
N VAL A 96 -1.00 -7.36 -2.59
CA VAL A 96 -1.80 -8.39 -1.90
C VAL A 96 -1.11 -9.75 -1.93
N LEU A 97 -0.57 -10.15 -3.09
CA LEU A 97 0.14 -11.42 -3.26
C LEU A 97 1.35 -11.50 -2.33
N ARG A 98 2.18 -10.46 -2.28
CA ARG A 98 3.37 -10.45 -1.40
C ARG A 98 3.01 -10.44 0.09
N LEU A 99 1.98 -9.72 0.48
CA LEU A 99 1.53 -9.76 1.88
C LEU A 99 0.99 -11.15 2.25
N PHE A 100 0.29 -11.81 1.33
CA PHE A 100 -0.16 -13.18 1.49
C PHE A 100 1.03 -14.17 1.61
N GLU A 101 2.07 -14.00 0.81
CA GLU A 101 3.30 -14.80 0.91
C GLU A 101 4.00 -14.61 2.26
N LEU A 102 4.06 -13.39 2.79
CA LEU A 102 4.61 -13.12 4.12
C LEU A 102 3.89 -13.91 5.22
N ILE A 103 2.58 -14.09 5.11
CA ILE A 103 1.80 -14.90 6.08
C ILE A 103 2.13 -16.39 5.95
N ASN A 104 2.30 -16.89 4.73
CA ASN A 104 2.56 -18.31 4.49
C ASN A 104 3.98 -18.73 4.86
N PHE A 105 4.97 -17.86 4.64
CA PHE A 105 6.39 -18.20 4.79
C PHE A 105 7.08 -17.50 5.96
N GLY A 106 6.46 -16.46 6.54
CA GLY A 106 7.10 -15.60 7.54
C GLY A 106 8.23 -14.75 6.96
N GLY A 107 9.06 -14.17 7.83
CA GLY A 107 10.24 -13.39 7.43
C GLY A 107 9.97 -11.90 7.24
N GLN A 108 10.52 -11.31 6.17
CA GLN A 108 10.42 -9.89 5.84
C GLN A 108 9.87 -9.73 4.42
N ILE A 109 9.25 -8.57 4.14
CA ILE A 109 8.89 -8.21 2.76
C ILE A 109 10.19 -8.01 1.96
N THR A 110 10.30 -8.67 0.81
CA THR A 110 11.43 -8.51 -0.12
C THR A 110 11.02 -7.66 -1.33
N GLY A 111 12.00 -7.03 -2.00
CA GLY A 111 11.75 -6.26 -3.21
C GLY A 111 11.22 -4.85 -2.96
N GLN A 112 11.51 -4.27 -1.79
CA GLN A 112 11.15 -2.88 -1.50
C GLN A 112 12.17 -1.92 -2.10
N ALA A 113 11.69 -0.89 -2.80
CA ALA A 113 12.50 0.21 -3.30
C ALA A 113 12.42 1.39 -2.32
N GLY A 114 13.57 1.91 -1.89
CA GLY A 114 13.62 3.15 -1.09
C GLY A 114 13.69 4.40 -1.98
N PRO A 115 13.55 5.59 -1.39
CA PRO A 115 13.74 6.84 -2.12
C PRO A 115 15.19 6.97 -2.63
N PRO A 116 15.45 7.83 -3.62
CA PRO A 116 16.80 8.12 -4.10
C PRO A 116 17.72 8.52 -2.93
N ILE A 117 18.86 7.84 -2.81
CA ILE A 117 19.92 8.24 -1.89
C ILE A 117 20.77 9.25 -2.64
N ASN A 118 20.81 10.50 -2.19
CA ASN A 118 21.71 11.51 -2.75
C ASN A 118 23.15 10.94 -2.74
N MET A 119 23.69 10.70 -3.93
CA MET A 119 25.10 10.32 -4.15
C MET A 119 26.00 11.56 -4.18
#